data_AF-A0A427YSX8-F1
#
_entry.id   AF-A0A427YSX8-F1
#
_cell.length_a   1.000
_cell.length_b   1.000
_cell.length_c   1.000
_cell.angle_alpha   90.00
_cell.angle_beta   90.00
_cell.angle_gamma   90.00
#
_symmetry.space_group_name_H-M   'P 1'
#
loop_
_entity.id
_entity.type
_entity.pdbx_description
1 polymer ?
#
loop_
_entity_poly.entity_id
_entity_poly.type
_entity_poly.pdbx_seq_one_letter_code
_entity_poly.pdbx_strand_id
1 'polypeptide(L)'
;MTALLPPGSWDTHVHLFDPDQHGAQPDGERNGFTPPHHNAGHIVKSCPSHNFVVVVPFNQNTETKQTVNAINSLNSMGRKAKGTIVLQLKEMEETNLRKLHGSGIRAVRIHEASARVLVGNDENVEQLVRDVAEKIAVVGWRVDLFLPLEVWARLAPTLRDVHKQLGTTFIADHLCCAGPDDADSEALTEALRLVEEGVLHVKISALNRFCGPKGVEALEAVVRKFVGCRRGSRPCLAAIGRM
;
A
#
# COMPACT_ATOMS: atom_id res chain seq x y z
N MET A 1 -20.30 -20.00 -10.01
CA MET A 1 -19.76 -20.49 -8.72
C MET A 1 -18.87 -19.40 -8.16
N THR A 2 -19.25 -18.73 -7.09
CA THR A 2 -18.34 -17.84 -6.35
C THR A 2 -17.25 -18.71 -5.77
N ALA A 3 -16.04 -18.65 -6.32
CA ALA A 3 -14.91 -19.34 -5.74
C ALA A 3 -14.72 -18.78 -4.32
N LEU A 4 -15.02 -19.61 -3.33
CA LEU A 4 -14.78 -19.27 -1.92
C LEU A 4 -13.28 -19.05 -1.76
N LEU A 5 -12.88 -17.87 -1.31
CA LEU A 5 -11.49 -17.58 -0.97
C LEU A 5 -11.00 -18.58 0.09
N PRO A 6 -9.73 -19.02 0.03
CA PRO A 6 -9.19 -19.90 1.06
C PRO A 6 -9.40 -19.33 2.47
N PRO A 7 -9.67 -20.17 3.49
CA PRO A 7 -9.79 -19.71 4.87
C PRO A 7 -8.59 -18.87 5.29
N GLY A 8 -8.86 -17.74 5.95
CA GLY A 8 -7.82 -16.80 6.39
C GLY A 8 -7.27 -15.89 5.30
N SER A 9 -7.89 -15.83 4.12
CA SER A 9 -7.55 -14.86 3.07
C SER A 9 -7.60 -13.42 3.57
N TRP A 10 -6.67 -12.61 3.06
CA TRP A 10 -6.53 -11.19 3.38
C TRP A 10 -6.96 -10.34 2.19
N ASP A 11 -7.81 -9.34 2.43
CA ASP A 11 -7.86 -8.17 1.56
C ASP A 11 -6.79 -7.17 2.02
N THR A 12 -5.83 -6.90 1.15
CA THR A 12 -4.63 -6.13 1.52
C THR A 12 -4.72 -4.64 1.20
N HIS A 13 -5.87 -4.15 0.73
CA HIS A 13 -6.04 -2.73 0.44
C HIS A 13 -7.50 -2.30 0.59
N VAL A 14 -7.90 -1.98 1.82
CA VAL A 14 -9.22 -1.40 2.11
C VAL A 14 -9.08 -0.02 2.73
N HIS A 15 -10.00 0.88 2.41
CA HIS A 15 -10.16 2.16 3.07
C HIS A 15 -11.43 2.15 3.90
N LEU A 16 -11.41 2.80 5.05
CA LEU A 16 -12.59 3.05 5.87
C LEU A 16 -12.85 4.55 5.93
N PHE A 17 -14.13 4.92 5.83
CA PHE A 17 -14.59 6.29 5.97
C PHE A 17 -15.72 6.30 7.00
N ASP A 18 -15.40 6.64 8.24
CA ASP A 18 -16.35 6.63 9.35
C ASP A 18 -16.54 8.06 9.90
N PRO A 19 -17.38 8.87 9.22
CA PRO A 19 -17.62 10.25 9.64
C PRO A 19 -18.37 10.35 10.98
N ASP A 20 -19.05 9.28 11.41
CA ASP A 20 -19.74 9.27 12.71
C ASP A 20 -18.73 9.25 13.87
N GLN A 21 -17.62 8.52 13.70
CA GLN A 21 -16.55 8.45 14.71
C GLN A 21 -15.51 9.57 14.59
N HIS A 22 -15.27 10.08 13.39
CA HIS A 22 -14.13 10.96 13.10
C HIS A 22 -14.52 12.33 12.56
N GLY A 23 -15.82 12.62 12.46
CA GLY A 23 -16.33 13.81 11.81
C GLY A 23 -16.20 13.75 10.28
N ALA A 24 -16.93 14.63 9.61
CA ALA A 24 -16.71 14.88 8.19
C ALA A 24 -15.27 15.39 7.97
N GLN A 25 -14.60 14.89 6.93
CA GLN A 25 -13.23 15.30 6.65
C GLN A 25 -13.22 16.77 6.18
N PRO A 26 -12.35 17.64 6.75
CA PRO A 26 -12.37 19.09 6.48
C PRO A 26 -12.23 19.46 5.00
N ASP A 27 -11.57 18.61 4.21
CA ASP A 27 -11.09 18.95 2.86
C ASP A 27 -11.77 18.14 1.75
N GLY A 28 -13.07 17.81 1.88
CA GLY A 28 -13.87 17.24 0.78
C GLY A 28 -13.77 18.03 -0.54
N GLU A 29 -13.37 19.30 -0.45
CA GLU A 29 -13.16 20.23 -1.57
C GLU A 29 -11.80 20.07 -2.29
N ARG A 30 -10.72 19.55 -1.68
CA ARG A 30 -9.41 19.47 -2.35
C ARG A 30 -9.39 18.54 -3.57
N ASN A 31 -10.35 17.62 -3.68
CA ASN A 31 -10.55 16.74 -4.84
C ASN A 31 -12.04 16.61 -5.26
N GLY A 32 -12.93 17.45 -4.74
CA GLY A 32 -14.36 17.47 -5.10
C GLY A 32 -15.15 16.19 -4.82
N PHE A 33 -14.69 15.32 -3.91
CA PHE A 33 -15.34 14.04 -3.61
C PHE A 33 -15.34 13.74 -2.11
N THR A 34 -16.53 13.66 -1.53
CA THR A 34 -16.75 13.14 -0.18
C THR A 34 -17.20 11.67 -0.30
N PRO A 35 -16.37 10.70 0.12
CA PRO A 35 -16.75 9.30 0.07
C PRO A 35 -17.95 9.02 0.97
N PRO A 36 -18.86 8.11 0.56
CA PRO A 36 -19.97 7.70 1.41
C PRO A 36 -19.45 7.02 2.69
N HIS A 37 -20.26 7.07 3.76
CA HIS A 37 -19.96 6.37 5.01
C HIS A 37 -19.72 4.87 4.75
N HIS A 38 -18.53 4.39 5.12
CA HIS A 38 -18.09 3.02 5.00
C HIS A 38 -17.19 2.60 6.18
N ASN A 39 -17.80 2.22 7.31
CA ASN A 39 -17.10 1.69 8.49
C ASN A 39 -16.74 0.18 8.41
N ALA A 40 -16.17 -0.36 9.50
CA ALA A 40 -15.70 -1.74 9.61
C ALA A 40 -16.82 -2.78 9.42
N GLY A 41 -18.02 -2.50 9.93
CA GLY A 41 -19.18 -3.39 9.78
C GLY A 41 -19.61 -3.52 8.31
N HIS A 42 -19.48 -2.45 7.53
CA HIS A 42 -19.72 -2.50 6.09
C HIS A 42 -18.70 -3.39 5.38
N ILE A 43 -17.40 -3.26 5.69
CA ILE A 43 -16.34 -4.10 5.11
C ILE A 43 -16.60 -5.58 5.38
N VAL A 44 -16.93 -5.93 6.62
CA VAL A 44 -17.19 -7.33 7.00
C VAL A 44 -18.39 -7.92 6.25
N LYS A 45 -19.35 -7.09 5.83
CA LYS A 45 -20.52 -7.52 5.06
C LYS A 45 -20.26 -7.59 3.56
N SER A 46 -19.43 -6.70 3.01
CA SER A 46 -19.23 -6.55 1.58
C SER A 46 -18.03 -7.31 1.03
N CYS A 47 -17.00 -7.57 1.84
CA CYS A 47 -15.78 -8.22 1.40
C CYS A 47 -15.78 -9.73 1.71
N PRO A 48 -15.46 -10.60 0.74
CA PRO A 48 -15.40 -12.05 0.95
C PRO A 48 -14.17 -12.50 1.77
N SER A 49 -13.16 -11.64 1.93
CA SER A 49 -11.96 -11.93 2.73
C SER A 49 -12.25 -11.94 4.23
N HIS A 50 -11.47 -12.69 4.99
CA HIS A 50 -11.62 -12.77 6.45
C HIS A 50 -10.74 -11.76 7.19
N ASN A 51 -9.60 -11.38 6.62
CA ASN A 51 -8.62 -10.50 7.24
C ASN A 51 -8.37 -9.28 6.36
N PHE A 52 -7.88 -8.19 6.96
CA PHE A 52 -7.85 -6.88 6.29
C PHE A 52 -6.57 -6.11 6.57
N VAL A 53 -6.11 -5.36 5.57
CA VAL A 53 -5.12 -4.31 5.74
C VAL A 53 -5.80 -2.97 5.49
N VAL A 54 -5.97 -2.20 6.56
CA VAL A 54 -6.53 -0.86 6.53
C VAL A 54 -5.47 0.09 6.01
N VAL A 55 -5.69 0.61 4.82
CA VAL A 55 -4.79 1.56 4.17
C VAL A 55 -5.31 2.97 4.43
N VAL A 56 -4.42 3.82 4.90
CA VAL A 56 -4.69 5.24 5.10
C VAL A 56 -5.08 5.91 3.76
N PRO A 57 -6.27 6.50 3.61
CA PRO A 57 -6.68 7.13 2.36
C PRO A 57 -6.01 8.50 2.19
N PHE A 58 -5.77 8.90 0.93
CA PHE A 58 -5.03 10.12 0.59
C PHE A 58 -5.72 11.43 1.01
N ASN A 59 -7.05 11.44 1.08
CA ASN A 59 -7.87 12.63 1.37
C ASN A 59 -7.91 13.02 2.86
N GLN A 60 -7.28 12.23 3.72
CA GLN A 60 -7.24 12.52 5.14
C GLN A 60 -5.89 13.19 5.42
N ASN A 61 -5.90 14.38 6.03
CA ASN A 61 -4.75 14.88 6.80
C ASN A 61 -4.58 13.92 8.00
N THR A 62 -4.07 12.72 7.74
CA THR A 62 -4.67 11.55 8.38
C THR A 62 -4.18 11.41 9.80
N GLU A 63 -5.11 11.56 10.75
CA GLU A 63 -4.85 11.11 12.11
C GLU A 63 -4.65 9.60 12.08
N THR A 64 -3.45 9.16 12.47
CA THR A 64 -3.10 7.74 12.72
C THR A 64 -4.16 7.01 13.56
N LYS A 65 -4.90 7.76 14.40
CA LYS A 65 -6.02 7.27 15.20
C LYS A 65 -7.12 6.62 14.37
N GLN A 66 -7.44 7.11 13.17
CA GLN A 66 -8.52 6.55 12.35
C GLN A 66 -8.18 5.12 11.91
N THR A 67 -6.96 4.90 11.40
CA THR A 67 -6.47 3.56 11.05
C THR A 67 -6.47 2.64 12.27
N VAL A 68 -6.00 3.12 13.43
CA VAL A 68 -5.97 2.32 14.66
C VAL A 68 -7.38 1.95 15.14
N ASN A 69 -8.34 2.87 15.12
CA ASN A 69 -9.73 2.61 15.49
C ASN A 69 -10.40 1.61 14.54
N ALA A 70 -10.13 1.73 13.23
CA ALA A 70 -10.57 0.77 12.24
C ALA A 70 -10.02 -0.64 12.51
N ILE A 71 -8.72 -0.77 12.81
CA ILE A 71 -8.09 -2.04 13.18
C ILE A 71 -8.76 -2.62 14.43
N ASN A 72 -8.94 -1.82 15.48
CA ASN A 72 -9.57 -2.26 16.72
C ASN A 72 -11.01 -2.72 16.50
N SER A 73 -11.77 -2.02 15.67
CA SER A 73 -13.15 -2.37 15.32
C SER A 73 -13.24 -3.67 14.53
N LEU A 74 -12.32 -3.90 13.58
CA LEU A 74 -12.26 -5.17 12.86
C LEU A 74 -11.85 -6.33 13.78
N ASN A 75 -10.88 -6.10 14.68
CA ASN A 75 -10.43 -7.09 15.65
C ASN A 75 -11.54 -7.48 16.64
N SER A 76 -12.35 -6.53 17.13
CA SER A 76 -13.47 -6.82 18.02
C SER A 76 -14.60 -7.61 17.34
N MET A 77 -14.69 -7.53 16.01
CA MET A 77 -15.59 -8.35 15.18
C MET A 77 -14.99 -9.74 14.83
N GLY A 78 -13.87 -10.13 15.46
CA GLY A 78 -13.23 -11.43 15.24
C GLY A 78 -12.44 -11.53 13.92
N ARG A 79 -12.15 -10.41 13.27
CA ARG A 79 -11.26 -10.35 12.10
C ARG A 79 -9.81 -10.11 12.55
N LYS A 80 -8.83 -10.40 11.69
CA LYS A 80 -7.46 -9.87 11.90
C LYS A 80 -7.27 -8.65 11.02
N ALA A 81 -6.87 -7.54 11.62
CA ALA A 81 -6.56 -6.33 10.91
C ALA A 81 -5.13 -5.84 11.17
N LYS A 82 -4.52 -5.29 10.14
CA LYS A 82 -3.29 -4.49 10.18
C LYS A 82 -3.55 -3.17 9.48
N GLY A 83 -2.61 -2.24 9.53
CA GLY A 83 -2.76 -1.04 8.74
C GLY A 83 -1.49 -0.29 8.39
N THR A 84 -1.70 0.70 7.54
CA THR A 84 -0.69 1.66 7.12
C THR A 84 -1.02 3.05 7.68
N ILE A 85 -0.01 3.88 7.86
CA ILE A 85 -0.17 5.28 8.25
C ILE A 85 0.62 6.21 7.33
N VAL A 86 0.30 7.50 7.33
CA VAL A 86 1.22 8.51 6.84
C VAL A 86 2.13 8.92 7.99
N LEU A 87 3.43 8.95 7.76
CA LEU A 87 4.42 9.24 8.80
C LEU A 87 4.73 10.74 8.84
N GLN A 88 4.58 11.36 10.01
CA GLN A 88 5.11 12.69 10.28
C GLN A 88 6.56 12.57 10.77
N LEU A 89 7.52 12.60 9.82
CA LEU A 89 8.93 12.27 10.07
C LEU A 89 9.56 13.03 11.25
N LYS A 90 9.23 14.32 11.41
CA LYS A 90 9.80 15.19 12.45
C LYS A 90 9.24 14.97 13.85
N GLU A 91 8.02 14.45 13.95
CA GLU A 91 7.27 14.38 15.22
C GLU A 91 7.20 12.95 15.79
N MET A 92 7.51 11.95 14.95
CA MET A 92 7.41 10.55 15.34
C MET A 92 8.61 10.08 16.13
N GLU A 93 8.47 9.94 17.44
CA GLU A 93 9.47 9.30 18.30
C GLU A 93 9.44 7.76 18.20
N GLU A 94 10.56 7.10 18.49
CA GLU A 94 10.65 5.62 18.49
C GLU A 94 9.58 4.98 19.40
N THR A 95 9.34 5.58 20.57
CA THR A 95 8.34 5.11 21.52
C THR A 95 6.92 5.13 20.92
N ASN A 96 6.63 6.12 20.07
CA ASN A 96 5.36 6.21 19.35
C ASN A 96 5.28 5.11 18.27
N LEU A 97 6.35 4.87 17.52
CA LEU A 97 6.40 3.79 16.52
C LEU A 97 6.12 2.42 17.15
N ARG A 98 6.72 2.13 18.31
CA ARG A 98 6.49 0.87 19.04
C ARG A 98 5.04 0.73 19.53
N LYS A 99 4.43 1.80 20.03
CA LYS A 99 3.00 1.81 20.42
C LYS A 99 2.09 1.53 19.22
N LEU A 100 2.38 2.15 18.08
CA LEU A 100 1.63 1.94 16.84
C LEU A 100 1.83 0.53 16.29
N HIS A 101 3.02 -0.04 16.44
CA HIS A 101 3.27 -1.43 16.10
C HIS A 101 2.39 -2.36 16.95
N GLY A 102 2.31 -2.12 18.26
CA GLY A 102 1.40 -2.85 19.16
C GLY A 102 -0.08 -2.69 18.78
N SER A 103 -0.44 -1.58 18.14
CA SER A 103 -1.80 -1.30 17.65
C SER A 103 -2.09 -1.90 16.26
N GLY A 104 -1.16 -2.66 15.68
CA GLY A 104 -1.35 -3.36 14.39
C GLY A 104 -0.84 -2.60 13.16
N ILE A 105 -0.20 -1.44 13.30
CA ILE A 105 0.44 -0.76 12.17
C ILE A 105 1.68 -1.54 11.73
N ARG A 106 1.86 -1.69 10.41
CA ARG A 106 2.96 -2.46 9.81
C ARG A 106 3.65 -1.79 8.62
N ALA A 107 3.14 -0.66 8.16
CA ALA A 107 3.76 0.08 7.06
C ALA A 107 3.47 1.58 7.13
N VAL A 108 4.37 2.35 6.52
CA VAL A 108 4.13 3.76 6.20
C VAL A 108 3.74 3.85 4.73
N ARG A 109 2.70 4.62 4.41
CA ARG A 109 2.25 4.87 3.05
C ARG A 109 2.76 6.22 2.54
N ILE A 110 3.38 6.23 1.36
CA ILE A 110 3.80 7.41 0.61
C ILE A 110 2.94 7.47 -0.66
N HIS A 111 2.17 8.54 -0.85
CA HIS A 111 1.30 8.72 -2.02
C HIS A 111 1.90 9.74 -2.99
N GLU A 112 1.73 9.55 -4.31
CA GLU A 112 2.29 10.45 -5.36
C GLU A 112 1.95 11.93 -5.12
N ALA A 113 0.70 12.25 -4.77
CA ALA A 113 0.33 13.64 -4.48
C ALA A 113 0.96 14.17 -3.17
N SER A 114 1.30 13.31 -2.20
CA SER A 114 2.16 13.68 -1.06
C SER A 114 3.60 13.91 -1.51
N ALA A 115 4.13 13.08 -2.42
CA ALA A 115 5.45 13.27 -3.01
C ALA A 115 5.54 14.58 -3.82
N ARG A 116 4.53 14.91 -4.62
CA ARG A 116 4.46 16.18 -5.37
C ARG A 116 4.33 17.40 -4.46
N VAL A 117 3.51 17.33 -3.39
CA VAL A 117 3.30 18.43 -2.43
C VAL A 117 4.50 18.64 -1.49
N LEU A 118 5.21 17.58 -1.11
CA LEU A 118 6.34 17.67 -0.18
C LEU A 118 7.65 18.10 -0.86
N VAL A 119 7.75 18.03 -2.19
CA VAL A 119 9.05 18.00 -2.86
C VAL A 119 9.17 18.85 -4.13
N GLY A 120 8.11 19.07 -4.90
CA GLY A 120 8.19 19.86 -6.13
C GLY A 120 9.05 19.29 -7.27
N ASN A 121 9.66 18.10 -7.13
CA ASN A 121 10.39 17.37 -8.17
C ASN A 121 10.61 15.88 -7.80
N ASP A 122 11.10 15.08 -8.74
CA ASP A 122 11.37 13.65 -8.52
C ASP A 122 12.55 13.37 -7.55
N GLU A 123 13.47 14.32 -7.38
CA GLU A 123 14.73 14.14 -6.63
C GLU A 123 14.54 13.94 -5.11
N ASN A 124 13.53 14.50 -4.42
CA ASN A 124 13.35 14.17 -2.99
C ASN A 124 12.52 12.90 -2.76
N VAL A 125 12.01 12.19 -3.77
CA VAL A 125 11.31 10.90 -3.49
C VAL A 125 12.31 9.87 -2.98
N GLU A 126 13.52 9.85 -3.54
CA GLU A 126 14.62 8.98 -3.09
C GLU A 126 15.00 9.27 -1.63
N GLN A 127 15.23 10.55 -1.31
CA GLN A 127 15.59 10.94 0.05
C GLN A 127 14.44 10.66 1.03
N LEU A 128 13.19 10.94 0.66
CA LEU A 128 12.02 10.63 1.47
C LEU A 128 11.94 9.12 1.78
N VAL A 129 12.20 8.27 0.78
CA VAL A 129 12.23 6.81 0.97
C VAL A 129 13.32 6.40 1.96
N ARG A 130 14.52 6.97 1.85
CA ARG A 130 15.64 6.71 2.77
C ARG A 130 15.28 7.13 4.19
N ASP A 131 14.82 8.37 4.37
CA ASP A 131 14.45 8.94 5.67
C ASP A 131 13.34 8.12 6.35
N VAL A 132 12.30 7.74 5.60
CA VAL A 132 11.21 6.90 6.12
C VAL A 132 11.72 5.51 6.49
N ALA A 133 12.52 4.88 5.63
CA ALA A 133 13.04 3.55 5.86
C ALA A 133 13.95 3.50 7.10
N GLU A 134 14.86 4.46 7.25
CA GLU A 134 15.71 4.61 8.44
C GLU A 134 14.88 4.79 9.70
N LYS A 135 13.88 5.68 9.65
CA LYS A 135 13.02 5.97 10.80
C LYS A 135 12.23 4.76 11.29
N ILE A 136 11.74 3.93 10.38
CA ILE A 136 10.90 2.77 10.73
C ILE A 136 11.67 1.46 10.92
N ALA A 137 12.98 1.43 10.63
CA ALA A 137 13.82 0.24 10.74
C ALA A 137 13.72 -0.41 12.14
N VAL A 138 13.63 0.42 13.18
CA VAL A 138 13.53 0.00 14.59
C VAL A 138 12.28 -0.82 14.94
N VAL A 139 11.23 -0.73 14.12
CA VAL A 139 9.98 -1.52 14.26
C VAL A 139 9.76 -2.52 13.13
N GLY A 140 10.70 -2.62 12.18
CA GLY A 140 10.67 -3.58 11.07
C GLY A 140 9.49 -3.41 10.12
N TRP A 141 8.97 -2.19 9.98
CA TRP A 141 7.86 -1.91 9.08
C TRP A 141 8.28 -1.86 7.61
N ARG A 142 7.28 -1.89 6.72
CA ARG A 142 7.48 -1.71 5.28
C ARG A 142 7.14 -0.29 4.84
N VAL A 143 7.59 0.06 3.63
CA VAL A 143 7.18 1.29 2.95
C VAL A 143 6.25 0.92 1.80
N ASP A 144 5.03 1.42 1.86
CA ASP A 144 3.96 1.24 0.89
C ASP A 144 3.89 2.49 0.02
N LEU A 145 4.06 2.38 -1.29
CA LEU A 145 4.11 3.53 -2.18
C LEU A 145 3.11 3.39 -3.32
N PHE A 146 2.50 4.52 -3.66
CA PHE A 146 1.69 4.68 -4.85
C PHE A 146 2.36 5.70 -5.77
N LEU A 147 3.08 5.19 -6.78
CA LEU A 147 3.93 5.95 -7.70
C LEU A 147 3.77 5.43 -9.14
N PRO A 148 3.93 6.28 -10.17
CA PRO A 148 3.95 5.86 -11.57
C PRO A 148 5.02 4.81 -11.86
N LEU A 149 4.80 3.96 -12.86
CA LEU A 149 5.68 2.84 -13.20
C LEU A 149 7.15 3.28 -13.44
N GLU A 150 7.35 4.34 -14.21
CA GLU A 150 8.69 4.89 -14.52
C GLU A 150 9.46 5.33 -13.27
N VAL A 151 8.76 5.81 -12.24
CA VAL A 151 9.37 6.20 -10.98
C VAL A 151 9.94 4.97 -10.25
N TRP A 152 9.26 3.82 -10.29
CA TRP A 152 9.78 2.58 -9.71
C TRP A 152 11.10 2.14 -10.34
N ALA A 153 11.19 2.20 -11.67
CA ALA A 153 12.39 1.85 -12.40
C ALA A 153 13.56 2.76 -12.03
N ARG A 154 13.32 4.07 -11.96
CA ARG A 154 14.32 5.05 -11.51
C ARG A 154 14.75 4.83 -10.05
N LEU A 155 13.82 4.54 -9.16
CA LEU A 155 14.10 4.31 -7.73
C LEU A 155 14.82 2.98 -7.47
N ALA A 156 14.85 2.05 -8.43
CA ALA A 156 15.34 0.69 -8.22
C ALA A 156 16.73 0.59 -7.56
N PRO A 157 17.75 1.40 -7.93
CA PRO A 157 19.03 1.41 -7.24
C PRO A 157 18.91 1.81 -5.75
N THR A 158 18.13 2.85 -5.46
CA THR A 158 17.88 3.33 -4.10
C THR A 158 17.10 2.30 -3.28
N LEU A 159 16.09 1.64 -3.84
CA LEU A 159 15.32 0.59 -3.15
C LEU A 159 16.20 -0.61 -2.80
N ARG A 160 17.08 -1.06 -3.72
CA ARG A 160 18.03 -2.15 -3.46
C ARG A 160 19.01 -1.79 -2.35
N ASP A 161 19.56 -0.58 -2.39
CA ASP A 161 20.51 -0.11 -1.41
C ASP A 161 19.87 -0.06 0.00
N VAL A 162 18.69 0.55 0.12
CA VAL A 162 17.93 0.60 1.37
C VAL A 162 17.56 -0.81 1.86
N HIS A 163 17.12 -1.69 0.98
CA HIS A 163 16.82 -3.08 1.33
C HIS A 163 18.04 -3.81 1.87
N LYS A 164 19.20 -3.65 1.21
CA LYS A 164 20.46 -4.27 1.62
C LYS A 164 20.95 -3.76 2.97
N GLN A 165 20.82 -2.46 3.22
CA GLN A 165 21.32 -1.82 4.44
C GLN A 165 20.40 -2.05 5.64
N LEU A 166 19.09 -1.94 5.45
CA LEU A 166 18.10 -1.89 6.55
C LEU A 166 17.19 -3.12 6.61
N GLY A 167 17.18 -3.97 5.58
CA GLY A 167 16.21 -5.08 5.44
C GLY A 167 14.79 -4.61 5.07
N THR A 168 14.59 -3.31 4.84
CA THR A 168 13.29 -2.74 4.50
C THR A 168 12.78 -3.32 3.20
N THR A 169 11.53 -3.77 3.20
CA THR A 169 10.85 -4.26 1.99
C THR A 169 9.80 -3.25 1.56
N PHE A 170 9.65 -3.08 0.25
CA PHE A 170 8.74 -2.11 -0.35
C PHE A 170 7.46 -2.77 -0.85
N ILE A 171 6.39 -1.99 -0.92
CA ILE A 171 5.12 -2.41 -1.48
C ILE A 171 4.70 -1.38 -2.53
N ALA A 172 4.43 -1.83 -3.76
CA ALA A 172 3.78 -1.02 -4.77
C ALA A 172 2.27 -1.20 -4.71
N ASP A 173 1.57 -0.09 -4.56
CA ASP A 173 0.13 -0.03 -4.77
C ASP A 173 -0.20 -0.26 -6.26
N HIS A 174 -1.29 -1.00 -6.48
CA HIS A 174 -2.01 -1.12 -7.75
C HIS A 174 -1.14 -1.34 -9.01
N LEU A 175 -0.50 -2.51 -9.12
CA LEU A 175 0.33 -2.90 -10.29
C LEU A 175 1.48 -1.93 -10.61
N CYS A 176 2.01 -1.21 -9.63
CA CYS A 176 3.00 -0.14 -9.88
C CYS A 176 2.46 0.94 -10.84
N CYS A 177 1.14 1.11 -10.91
CA CYS A 177 0.44 1.94 -11.89
C CYS A 177 0.64 1.53 -13.36
N ALA A 178 1.09 0.30 -13.65
CA ALA A 178 1.26 -0.19 -15.02
C ALA A 178 -0.09 -0.33 -15.75
N GLY A 179 -0.14 0.16 -16.98
CA GLY A 179 -1.25 0.01 -17.92
C GLY A 179 -1.02 -1.11 -18.95
N PRO A 180 -2.00 -1.38 -19.82
CA PRO A 180 -1.92 -2.45 -20.83
C PRO A 180 -0.70 -2.36 -21.75
N ASP A 181 -0.30 -1.14 -22.10
CA ASP A 181 0.79 -0.88 -23.06
C ASP A 181 2.18 -0.99 -22.43
N ASP A 182 2.26 -1.12 -21.10
CA ASP A 182 3.52 -1.29 -20.37
C ASP A 182 4.00 -2.75 -20.34
N ALA A 183 3.24 -3.69 -20.93
CA ALA A 183 3.52 -5.12 -20.84
C ALA A 183 4.96 -5.47 -21.21
N ASP A 184 5.55 -4.79 -22.19
CA ASP A 184 6.92 -5.03 -22.64
C ASP A 184 7.87 -3.84 -22.38
N SER A 185 7.49 -2.93 -21.49
CA SER A 185 8.33 -1.79 -21.14
C SER A 185 9.54 -2.19 -20.30
N GLU A 186 10.64 -1.43 -20.43
CA GLU A 186 11.81 -1.58 -19.58
C GLU A 186 11.47 -1.30 -18.11
N ALA A 187 10.58 -0.35 -17.85
CA ALA A 187 10.15 -0.01 -16.50
C ALA A 187 9.40 -1.15 -15.81
N LEU A 188 8.51 -1.87 -16.52
CA LEU A 188 7.87 -3.07 -15.99
C LEU A 188 8.89 -4.19 -15.75
N THR A 189 9.84 -4.36 -16.68
CA THR A 189 10.92 -5.35 -16.55
C THR A 189 11.74 -5.09 -15.28
N GLU A 190 12.07 -3.84 -14.99
CA GLU A 190 12.82 -3.48 -13.79
C GLU A 190 11.99 -3.68 -12.50
N ALA A 191 10.70 -3.35 -12.52
CA ALA A 191 9.80 -3.63 -11.41
C ALA A 191 9.70 -5.14 -11.11
N LEU A 192 9.63 -5.99 -12.15
CA LEU A 192 9.64 -7.45 -12.00
C LEU A 192 10.94 -7.95 -11.37
N ARG A 193 12.10 -7.42 -11.77
CA ARG A 193 13.39 -7.77 -11.14
C ARG A 193 13.41 -7.46 -9.65
N LEU A 194 12.93 -6.28 -9.24
CA LEU A 194 12.81 -5.93 -7.82
C LEU A 194 11.92 -6.94 -7.04
N VAL A 195 10.89 -7.49 -7.69
CA VAL A 195 10.03 -8.52 -7.11
C VAL A 195 10.76 -9.86 -6.99
N GLU A 196 11.51 -10.27 -8.02
CA GLU A 196 12.33 -11.51 -8.02
C GLU A 196 13.44 -11.47 -6.95
N GLU A 197 14.07 -10.31 -6.78
CA GLU A 197 15.06 -10.04 -5.75
C GLU A 197 14.45 -10.05 -4.33
N GLY A 198 13.14 -9.82 -4.24
CA GLY A 198 12.38 -9.71 -3.00
C GLY A 198 12.51 -8.37 -2.29
N VAL A 199 12.93 -7.35 -3.03
CA VAL A 199 12.96 -5.94 -2.61
C VAL A 199 11.54 -5.36 -2.63
N LEU A 200 10.73 -5.78 -3.60
CA LEU A 200 9.39 -5.23 -3.86
C LEU A 200 8.30 -6.30 -3.77
N HIS A 201 7.16 -5.94 -3.19
CA HIS A 201 5.89 -6.63 -3.34
C HIS A 201 4.91 -5.76 -4.11
N VAL A 202 4.07 -6.37 -4.95
CA VAL A 202 3.09 -5.62 -5.76
C VAL A 202 1.68 -6.02 -5.37
N LYS A 203 0.82 -5.04 -5.10
CA LYS A 203 -0.62 -5.26 -4.93
C LYS A 203 -1.28 -5.32 -6.30
N ILE A 204 -1.87 -6.46 -6.65
CA ILE A 204 -2.71 -6.61 -7.82
C ILE A 204 -4.14 -6.20 -7.43
N SER A 205 -4.43 -4.91 -7.55
CA SER A 205 -5.72 -4.33 -7.15
C SER A 205 -6.06 -3.11 -7.98
N ALA A 206 -7.33 -2.70 -7.93
CA ALA A 206 -7.85 -1.52 -8.61
C ALA A 206 -7.54 -1.46 -10.13
N LEU A 207 -7.60 -2.62 -10.80
CA LEU A 207 -7.29 -2.77 -12.23
C LEU A 207 -8.09 -1.81 -13.12
N ASN A 208 -9.33 -1.53 -12.72
CA ASN A 208 -10.23 -0.58 -13.39
C ASN A 208 -9.69 0.85 -13.45
N ARG A 209 -8.67 1.21 -12.65
CA ARG A 209 -8.02 2.52 -12.67
C ARG A 209 -6.90 2.63 -13.70
N PHE A 210 -6.35 1.52 -14.16
CA PHE A 210 -5.14 1.48 -15.01
C PHE A 210 -5.39 0.85 -16.38
N CYS A 211 -6.61 0.38 -16.65
CA CYS A 211 -6.94 -0.29 -17.91
C CYS A 211 -7.26 0.66 -19.08
N GLY A 212 -7.47 1.96 -18.80
CA GLY A 212 -7.90 2.94 -19.80
C GLY A 212 -9.18 2.51 -20.54
N PRO A 213 -9.38 2.97 -21.79
CA PRO A 213 -10.57 2.62 -22.59
C PRO A 213 -10.57 1.16 -23.07
N LYS A 214 -9.47 0.43 -22.91
CA LYS A 214 -9.30 -0.95 -23.41
C LYS A 214 -9.97 -2.00 -22.51
N GLY A 215 -10.41 -1.63 -21.31
CA GLY A 215 -11.04 -2.54 -20.35
C GLY A 215 -10.04 -3.38 -19.57
N VAL A 216 -10.49 -3.95 -18.44
CA VAL A 216 -9.63 -4.65 -17.46
C VAL A 216 -8.92 -5.86 -18.07
N GLU A 217 -9.54 -6.50 -19.05
CA GLU A 217 -9.00 -7.64 -19.79
C GLU A 217 -7.67 -7.31 -20.47
N ALA A 218 -7.48 -6.05 -20.90
CA ALA A 218 -6.24 -5.62 -21.53
C ALA A 218 -5.03 -5.63 -20.58
N LEU A 219 -5.25 -5.66 -19.25
CA LEU A 219 -4.18 -5.81 -18.26
C LEU A 219 -3.72 -7.26 -18.08
N GLU A 220 -4.34 -8.24 -18.74
CA GLU A 220 -4.01 -9.66 -18.56
C GLU A 220 -2.52 -9.94 -18.74
N ALA A 221 -1.87 -9.37 -19.77
CA ALA A 221 -0.46 -9.55 -20.02
C ALA A 221 0.41 -9.08 -18.84
N VAL A 222 0.16 -7.88 -18.33
CA VAL A 222 0.86 -7.31 -17.17
C VAL A 222 0.62 -8.13 -15.90
N VAL A 223 -0.64 -8.48 -15.62
CA VAL A 223 -1.02 -9.27 -14.44
C VAL A 223 -0.34 -10.64 -14.47
N ARG A 224 -0.33 -11.31 -15.62
CA ARG A 224 0.34 -12.61 -15.78
C ARG A 224 1.84 -12.53 -15.51
N LYS A 225 2.52 -11.45 -15.91
CA LYS A 225 3.94 -11.27 -15.60
C LYS A 225 4.18 -11.17 -14.09
N PHE A 226 3.40 -10.36 -13.37
CA PHE A 226 3.53 -10.28 -11.90
C PHE A 226 3.14 -11.57 -11.18
N VAL A 227 2.06 -12.24 -11.60
CA VAL A 227 1.61 -13.52 -11.00
C VAL A 227 2.62 -14.64 -11.29
N GLY A 228 3.23 -14.64 -12.47
CA GLY A 228 4.23 -15.61 -12.89
C GLY A 228 5.62 -15.38 -12.29
N CYS A 229 5.86 -14.21 -11.71
CA CYS A 229 7.14 -13.83 -11.09
C CYS A 229 7.48 -14.73 -9.89
N ARG A 230 8.74 -15.16 -9.81
CA ARG A 230 9.22 -16.11 -8.81
C ARG A 230 10.49 -15.62 -8.13
N ARG A 231 10.60 -15.89 -6.83
CA ARG A 231 11.84 -15.74 -6.05
C ARG A 231 12.40 -17.13 -5.80
N GLY A 232 13.35 -17.53 -6.64
CA GLY A 232 13.78 -18.92 -6.74
C GLY A 232 12.60 -19.82 -7.14
N SER A 233 12.27 -20.83 -6.34
CA SER A 233 11.15 -21.74 -6.61
C SER A 233 9.78 -21.24 -6.11
N ARG A 234 9.73 -20.14 -5.33
CA ARG A 234 8.50 -19.66 -4.67
C ARG A 234 7.81 -18.55 -5.48
N PRO A 235 6.46 -18.57 -5.60
CA PRO A 235 5.71 -17.43 -6.14
C PRO A 235 5.91 -16.18 -5.30
N CYS A 236 6.03 -15.01 -5.93
CA CYS A 236 6.24 -13.73 -5.25
C CYS A 236 4.94 -13.08 -4.69
N LEU A 237 3.80 -13.77 -4.78
CA LEU A 237 2.49 -13.21 -4.45
C LEU A 237 2.22 -13.12 -2.93
N ALA A 238 1.94 -11.88 -2.51
CA ALA A 238 1.34 -11.41 -1.26
C ALA A 238 2.15 -11.56 0.04
N ALA A 239 2.61 -10.43 0.58
CA ALA A 239 3.44 -10.40 1.78
C ALA A 239 2.87 -9.61 2.96
N ILE A 240 1.71 -8.94 2.87
CA ILE A 240 1.21 -8.16 4.01
C ILE A 240 0.43 -9.03 5.00
N GLY A 241 -0.33 -10.00 4.51
CA GLY A 241 -1.13 -10.89 5.36
C GLY A 241 -0.32 -11.72 6.35
N ARG A 242 0.96 -11.99 6.05
CA ARG A 242 1.89 -12.76 6.91
C ARG A 242 2.80 -11.92 7.83
N MET A 243 2.71 -10.58 7.80
CA MET A 243 3.44 -9.67 8.71
C MET A 243 2.96 -9.68 10.17
#